data_AF-A0A662TSW8-F1
#
_entry.id   AF-A0A662TSW8-F1
#
_cell.length_a   1.000
_cell.length_b   1.000
_cell.length_c   1.000
_cell.angle_alpha   90.00
_cell.angle_beta   90.00
_cell.angle_gamma   90.00
#
_symmetry.space_group_name_H-M   'P 1'
#
loop_
_entity.id
_entity.type
_entity.pdbx_description
1 polymer ?
#
loop_
_entity_poly.entity_id
_entity_poly.type
_entity_poly.pdbx_seq_one_letter_code
_entity_poly.pdbx_strand_id
1 'polypeptide(L)'
;MKTMLLISILVMSIIAYPPVNPQGDVTDAILSWLKDTIQVSLRKVVIVLLEIARDIYVATALIGLILWTTHVNRRLGWDLLWGSFVLAIACEIIFPAILASP
;
A
#
# COMPACT_ATOMS: atom_id res chain seq x y z
N MET A 1 13.13 -4.35 9.14
CA MET A 1 12.36 -4.74 10.35
C MET A 1 10.89 -4.33 10.28
N LYS A 2 10.54 -3.07 9.93
CA LYS A 2 9.14 -2.62 9.80
C LYS A 2 8.29 -3.41 8.79
N THR A 3 8.84 -3.75 7.63
CA THR A 3 8.15 -4.52 6.57
C THR A 3 7.81 -5.96 6.99
N MET A 4 8.71 -6.63 7.72
CA MET A 4 8.43 -7.97 8.29
C MET A 4 7.36 -7.93 9.39
N LEU A 5 7.33 -6.86 10.19
CA LEU A 5 6.27 -6.64 11.19
C LEU A 5 4.90 -6.43 10.55
N LEU A 6 4.83 -5.67 9.46
CA LEU A 6 3.58 -5.45 8.72
C LEU A 6 3.03 -6.74 8.10
N ILE A 7 3.89 -7.56 7.52
CA ILE A 7 3.51 -8.87 6.98
C ILE A 7 3.02 -9.80 8.10
N SER A 8 3.69 -9.82 9.25
CA SER A 8 3.29 -10.60 10.42
C SER A 8 1.92 -10.17 10.98
N ILE A 9 1.65 -8.87 11.06
CA ILE A 9 0.35 -8.33 11.50
C ILE A 9 -0.76 -8.66 10.50
N LEU A 10 -0.44 -8.66 9.20
CA LEU A 10 -1.38 -9.01 8.13
C LEU A 10 -1.83 -10.48 8.28
N VAL A 11 -0.86 -11.39 8.49
CA VAL A 11 -1.12 -12.82 8.72
C VAL A 11 -1.89 -13.06 10.03
N MET A 12 -1.54 -12.37 11.12
CA MET A 12 -2.25 -12.48 12.40
C MET A 12 -3.71 -12.00 12.35
N SER A 13 -4.03 -11.00 11.52
CA SER A 13 -5.42 -10.51 11.40
C SER A 13 -6.36 -11.46 10.66
N ILE A 14 -5.82 -12.33 9.80
CA ILE A 14 -6.59 -13.34 9.05
C ILE A 14 -6.97 -14.52 9.97
N ILE A 15 -6.22 -14.74 11.06
CA ILE A 15 -6.37 -15.90 11.97
C ILE A 15 -7.32 -15.59 13.15
N ALA A 16 -7.81 -14.35 13.28
CA ALA A 16 -8.80 -14.03 14.31
C ALA A 16 -10.04 -14.91 14.10
N TYR A 17 -10.33 -15.81 15.04
CA TYR A 17 -11.41 -16.79 14.91
C TYR A 17 -12.79 -16.09 14.93
N PRO A 18 -13.80 -16.61 14.20
CA PRO A 18 -15.15 -16.04 14.21
C PRO A 18 -15.82 -16.24 15.57
N PRO A 19 -16.61 -15.25 16.06
CA PRO A 19 -17.43 -15.42 17.25
C PRO A 19 -18.60 -16.38 16.94
N VAL A 20 -18.59 -17.56 17.56
CA VAL A 20 -19.69 -18.54 17.43
C VAL A 20 -20.86 -18.05 18.30
N ASN A 21 -21.88 -17.46 17.65
CA ASN A 21 -23.13 -17.06 18.31
C ASN A 21 -24.09 -18.27 18.42
N PRO A 22 -24.64 -18.63 19.61
CA PRO A 22 -25.39 -19.88 19.78
C PRO A 22 -26.84 -19.89 19.25
N GLN A 23 -27.39 -18.78 18.73
CA GLN A 23 -28.82 -18.67 18.40
C GLN A 23 -29.05 -17.97 17.05
N GLY A 24 -29.70 -18.68 16.13
CA GLY A 24 -30.51 -18.09 15.06
C GLY A 24 -29.81 -17.85 13.72
N ASP A 25 -28.89 -16.89 13.64
CA ASP A 25 -28.41 -16.35 12.36
C ASP A 25 -26.88 -16.39 12.25
N VAL A 26 -26.34 -17.61 12.36
CA VAL A 26 -24.90 -17.86 12.28
C VAL A 26 -24.34 -17.44 10.92
N THR A 27 -25.14 -17.57 9.86
CA THR A 27 -24.77 -17.20 8.49
C THR A 27 -24.59 -15.70 8.31
N ASP A 28 -25.48 -14.86 8.84
CA ASP A 28 -25.38 -13.40 8.68
C ASP A 28 -24.23 -12.82 9.51
N ALA A 29 -24.01 -13.35 10.71
CA ALA A 29 -22.88 -12.97 11.56
C ALA A 29 -21.53 -13.37 10.95
N ILE A 30 -21.44 -14.55 10.33
CA ILE A 30 -20.24 -14.98 9.58
C ILE A 30 -20.06 -14.14 8.34
N LEU A 31 -21.14 -13.82 7.61
CA LEU A 31 -21.06 -13.03 6.38
C LEU A 31 -20.63 -11.59 6.67
N SER A 32 -21.15 -10.96 7.72
CA SER A 32 -20.74 -9.62 8.16
C SER A 32 -19.29 -9.62 8.64
N TRP A 33 -18.90 -10.61 9.45
CA TRP A 33 -17.52 -10.75 9.93
C TRP A 33 -16.52 -10.98 8.79
N LEU A 34 -16.89 -11.80 7.81
CA LEU A 34 -16.06 -12.06 6.64
C LEU A 34 -15.93 -10.79 5.78
N LYS A 35 -17.02 -10.06 5.57
CA LYS A 35 -17.03 -8.81 4.81
C LYS A 35 -16.16 -7.73 5.46
N ASP A 36 -16.28 -7.57 6.78
CA ASP A 36 -15.45 -6.63 7.56
C ASP A 36 -13.99 -7.06 7.53
N THR A 37 -13.70 -8.34 7.72
CA THR A 37 -12.34 -8.88 7.67
C THR A 37 -11.70 -8.69 6.31
N ILE A 38 -12.45 -8.91 5.22
CA ILE A 38 -11.99 -8.69 3.84
C ILE A 38 -11.76 -7.21 3.58
N GLN A 39 -12.67 -6.32 3.98
CA GLN A 39 -12.50 -4.87 3.78
C GLN A 39 -11.29 -4.33 4.55
N VAL A 40 -11.10 -4.74 5.81
CA VAL A 40 -9.97 -4.32 6.62
C VAL A 40 -8.65 -4.87 6.05
N SER A 41 -8.65 -6.12 5.58
CA SER A 41 -7.47 -6.74 4.97
C SER A 41 -7.10 -6.08 3.66
N LEU A 42 -8.06 -5.82 2.77
CA LEU A 42 -7.83 -5.13 1.49
C LEU A 42 -7.28 -3.72 1.73
N ARG A 43 -7.87 -2.95 2.66
CA ARG A 43 -7.39 -1.61 2.99
C ARG A 43 -5.95 -1.64 3.49
N LYS A 44 -5.58 -2.60 4.36
CA LYS A 44 -4.21 -2.77 4.85
C LYS A 44 -3.23 -3.16 3.73
N VAL A 45 -3.62 -4.08 2.84
CA VAL A 45 -2.78 -4.48 1.69
C VAL A 45 -2.47 -3.29 0.80
N VAL A 46 -3.47 -2.45 0.49
CA VAL A 46 -3.25 -1.27 -0.35
C VAL A 46 -2.33 -0.26 0.33
N ILE A 47 -2.47 -0.05 1.65
CA ILE A 47 -1.56 0.82 2.41
C ILE A 47 -0.12 0.32 2.34
N VAL A 48 0.11 -0.97 2.53
CA VAL A 48 1.46 -1.57 2.44
C VAL A 48 2.02 -1.43 1.02
N LEU A 49 1.20 -1.65 -0.01
CA LEU A 49 1.61 -1.46 -1.40
C LEU A 49 2.01 0.00 -1.69
N LEU A 50 1.28 0.96 -1.13
CA LEU A 50 1.58 2.39 -1.22
C LEU A 50 2.89 2.76 -0.54
N GLU A 51 3.17 2.21 0.64
CA GLU A 51 4.45 2.42 1.31
C GLU A 51 5.62 1.90 0.48
N ILE A 52 5.49 0.70 -0.11
CA ILE A 52 6.52 0.14 -0.99
C ILE A 52 6.68 0.99 -2.26
N ALA A 53 5.58 1.40 -2.88
CA ALA A 53 5.62 2.27 -4.05
C ALA A 53 6.31 3.60 -3.75
N ARG A 54 6.10 4.14 -2.54
CA ARG A 54 6.80 5.32 -2.01
C ARG A 54 8.30 5.14 -1.97
N ASP A 55 8.76 4.06 -1.36
CA ASP A 55 10.20 3.79 -1.30
C ASP A 55 10.82 3.66 -2.70
N ILE A 56 10.10 3.06 -3.65
CA ILE A 56 10.56 2.90 -5.05
C ILE A 56 10.66 4.25 -5.76
N TYR A 57 9.63 5.10 -5.70
CA TYR A 57 9.68 6.39 -6.40
C TYR A 57 10.71 7.34 -5.78
N VAL A 58 10.90 7.30 -4.46
CA VAL A 58 11.95 8.08 -3.78
C VAL A 58 13.33 7.60 -4.21
N ALA A 59 13.56 6.29 -4.26
CA ALA A 59 14.83 5.73 -4.71
C ALA A 59 15.13 6.09 -6.18
N THR A 60 14.14 6.01 -7.07
CA THR A 60 14.31 6.39 -8.48
C THR A 60 14.52 7.89 -8.65
N ALA A 61 13.88 8.75 -7.86
CA ALA A 61 14.16 10.18 -7.83
C ALA A 61 15.61 10.46 -7.41
N LEU A 62 16.11 9.77 -6.38
CA LEU A 62 17.49 9.88 -5.91
C LEU A 62 18.50 9.44 -6.97
N ILE A 63 18.26 8.30 -7.63
CA ILE A 63 19.11 7.81 -8.72
C ILE A 63 19.09 8.79 -9.90
N GLY A 64 17.91 9.30 -10.26
CA GLY A 64 17.75 10.32 -11.31
C GLY A 64 18.51 11.61 -10.99
N LEU A 65 18.43 12.07 -9.74
CA LEU A 65 19.17 13.24 -9.26
C LEU A 65 20.69 13.03 -9.38
N ILE A 66 21.20 11.88 -8.93
CA ILE A 66 22.63 11.56 -9.00
C ILE A 66 23.10 11.51 -10.47
N LEU A 67 22.35 10.85 -11.35
CA LEU A 67 22.68 10.78 -12.78
C LEU A 67 22.65 12.15 -13.45
N TRP A 68 21.75 13.03 -13.01
CA TRP A 68 21.65 14.39 -13.51
C TRP A 68 22.80 15.27 -13.01
N THR A 69 23.18 15.19 -11.72
CA THR A 69 24.23 16.01 -11.11
C THR A 69 25.63 15.61 -11.58
N THR A 70 25.90 14.31 -11.70
CA THR A 70 27.20 13.78 -12.17
C THR A 70 27.40 13.93 -13.68
N HIS A 71 26.36 14.37 -14.40
CA HIS A 71 26.35 14.53 -15.86
C HIS A 71 26.75 13.27 -16.67
N VAL A 72 26.79 12.10 -16.03
CA VAL A 72 27.10 10.82 -16.69
C VAL A 72 26.07 10.53 -17.78
N ASN A 73 24.78 10.72 -17.48
CA ASN A 73 23.72 10.63 -18.47
C ASN A 73 22.55 11.54 -18.09
N ARG A 74 22.66 12.80 -18.50
CA ARG A 74 21.74 13.87 -18.12
C ARG A 74 20.31 13.67 -18.65
N ARG A 75 20.17 12.99 -19.80
CA ARG A 75 18.87 12.69 -20.43
C ARG A 75 18.11 11.63 -19.61
N LEU A 76 18.81 10.55 -19.27
CA LEU A 76 18.26 9.45 -18.47
C LEU A 76 17.94 9.92 -17.03
N GLY A 77 18.81 10.74 -16.43
CA GLY A 77 18.54 11.36 -15.12
C GLY A 77 17.28 12.23 -15.11
N TRP A 78 17.07 13.03 -16.16
CA TRP A 78 15.85 13.85 -16.30
C TRP A 78 14.59 13.00 -16.50
N ASP A 79 14.66 11.95 -17.31
CA ASP A 79 13.54 11.03 -17.52
C ASP A 79 13.17 10.29 -16.22
N LEU A 80 14.15 9.86 -15.41
CA LEU A 80 13.91 9.26 -14.09
C LEU A 80 13.32 10.26 -13.10
N LEU A 81 13.82 11.50 -13.07
CA LEU A 81 13.26 12.55 -12.21
C LEU A 81 11.82 12.86 -12.59
N TRP A 82 11.52 12.98 -13.88
CA TRP A 82 10.16 13.24 -14.34
C TRP A 82 9.23 12.05 -14.07
N GLY A 83 9.68 10.82 -14.34
CA GLY A 83 8.92 9.61 -14.06
C GLY A 83 8.63 9.42 -12.57
N SER A 84 9.62 9.63 -11.70
CA SER A 84 9.45 9.55 -10.24
C SER A 84 8.53 10.65 -9.71
N PHE A 85 8.60 11.87 -10.27
CA PHE A 85 7.70 12.97 -9.89
C PHE A 85 6.23 12.67 -10.25
N VAL A 86 5.97 12.17 -11.46
CA VAL A 86 4.62 11.76 -11.88
C VAL A 86 4.11 10.61 -11.01
N LEU A 87 4.97 9.62 -10.71
CA LEU A 87 4.61 8.48 -9.87
C LEU A 87 4.34 8.89 -8.42
N ALA A 88 5.09 9.87 -7.89
CA ALA A 88 4.86 10.45 -6.57
C ALA A 88 3.51 11.16 -6.50
N ILE A 89 3.17 11.99 -7.49
CA ILE A 89 1.86 12.65 -7.58
C ILE A 89 0.74 11.61 -7.63
N ALA A 90 0.88 10.57 -8.44
CA ALA A 90 -0.11 9.51 -8.53
C ALA A 90 -0.30 8.81 -7.17
N CYS A 91 0.78 8.44 -6.49
CA CYS A 91 0.71 7.76 -5.19
C CYS A 91 0.24 8.65 -4.05
N GLU A 92 0.60 9.94 -4.01
CA GLU A 92 0.27 10.83 -2.89
C GLU A 92 -1.07 11.56 -3.05
N ILE A 93 -1.58 11.70 -4.28
CA ILE A 93 -2.84 12.42 -4.52
C ILE A 93 -3.95 11.45 -4.90
N ILE A 94 -3.73 10.58 -5.90
CA ILE A 94 -4.81 9.76 -6.48
C ILE A 94 -5.19 8.62 -5.53
N PHE A 95 -4.21 7.88 -5.03
CA PHE A 95 -4.47 6.72 -4.16
C PHE A 95 -5.12 7.05 -2.81
N PRO A 96 -4.62 8.03 -2.02
CA PRO A 96 -5.31 8.40 -0.78
C PRO A 96 -6.69 9.00 -1.04
N ALA A 97 -6.92 9.69 -2.16
CA ALA A 97 -8.26 10.16 -2.52
C ALA A 97 -9.24 8.99 -2.78
N ILE A 98 -8.80 7.91 -3.43
CA ILE A 98 -9.60 6.69 -3.64
C ILE A 98 -9.83 5.92 -2.33
N LEU A 99 -8.88 5.92 -1.41
CA LEU A 99 -9.04 5.28 -0.09
C LEU A 99 -9.87 6.12 0.90
N ALA A 100 -9.97 7.43 0.65
CA ALA A 100 -10.76 8.37 1.45
C ALA A 100 -12.20 8.54 0.94
N SER A 101 -12.52 8.09 -0.29
CA SER A 101 -13.91 8.06 -0.74
C SER A 101 -14.72 7.01 0.05
N PRO A 102 -15.90 7.37 0.58
CA PRO A 102 -16.73 6.52 1.44
C PRO A 102 -17.20 5.23 0.74
#